data_AF-A0A349XYB3-F1
#
_entry.id   AF-A0A349XYB3-F1
#
_cell.length_a   1.000
_cell.length_b   1.000
_cell.length_c   1.000
_cell.angle_alpha   90.00
_cell.angle_beta   90.00
_cell.angle_gamma   90.00
#
_symmetry.space_group_name_H-M   'P 1'
#
loop_
_entity.id
_entity.type
_entity.pdbx_description
1 polymer ?
#
loop_
_entity_poly.entity_id
_entity_poly.type
_entity_poly.pdbx_seq_one_letter_code
_entity_poly.pdbx_strand_id
1 'polypeptide(L)'
;MMKHALLATCAVVVSFGAHAATAGTITYDDYTGVKTGWQMASDDAYLGSRAGCFESLVRVGYDATLEPGLAESWTQTAPKVWEFKLRKGVKFQNGEPLNAAAAVNALTNLLKAPVPARAFSPKLIAAVDADGDDIVKITTIEPSVLLPAQMGSPATSILAPSAYKDGKVDPIGTCTGPFKITKVDANQYMELTANHDYWAGMPKLSGGRVNFIPDADTRATQIRSGEVQISRMIPPWTV
;
A
#
# COMPACT_ATOMS: atom_id res chain seq x y z
N MET A 1 5.44 18.05 -64.26
CA MET A 1 6.65 18.35 -63.47
C MET A 1 6.29 19.38 -62.41
N MET A 2 6.93 19.28 -61.24
CA MET A 2 6.78 20.07 -59.99
C MET A 2 5.71 19.60 -59.00
N LYS A 3 6.22 18.71 -58.12
CA LYS A 3 5.71 18.34 -56.81
C LYS A 3 5.77 19.55 -55.88
N HIS A 4 4.74 19.82 -55.09
CA HIS A 4 4.86 20.58 -53.85
C HIS A 4 4.03 19.88 -52.77
N ALA A 5 4.72 19.05 -52.00
CA ALA A 5 4.27 18.65 -50.67
C ALA A 5 4.79 19.70 -49.71
N LEU A 6 3.94 20.25 -48.84
CA LEU A 6 4.39 20.99 -47.66
C LEU A 6 3.72 20.41 -46.42
N LEU A 7 4.57 20.02 -45.49
CA LEU A 7 4.28 19.33 -44.25
C LEU A 7 3.38 20.16 -43.34
N ALA A 8 2.34 19.51 -42.81
CA ALA A 8 1.64 19.98 -41.61
C ALA A 8 2.45 19.50 -40.38
N THR A 9 3.21 20.40 -39.77
CA THR A 9 3.92 20.12 -38.52
C THR A 9 2.93 20.24 -37.37
N CYS A 10 2.36 19.11 -36.92
CA CYS A 10 1.65 19.04 -35.64
C CYS A 10 2.69 19.20 -34.51
N ALA A 11 2.82 20.41 -33.97
CA ALA A 11 3.50 20.63 -32.71
C ALA A 11 2.62 20.08 -31.58
N VAL A 12 2.83 18.81 -31.21
CA VAL A 12 2.34 18.28 -29.94
C VAL A 12 3.16 18.96 -28.85
N VAL A 13 2.57 19.97 -28.21
CA VAL A 13 3.11 20.54 -26.98
C VAL A 13 2.89 19.49 -25.90
N VAL A 14 3.87 18.61 -25.69
CA VAL A 14 3.94 17.80 -24.47
C VAL A 14 4.36 18.76 -23.37
N SER A 15 3.39 19.32 -22.64
CA SER A 15 3.67 20.08 -21.45
C SER A 15 4.19 19.12 -20.37
N PHE A 16 5.50 18.99 -20.26
CA PHE A 16 6.13 18.55 -19.01
C PHE A 16 5.97 19.70 -18.02
N GLY A 17 4.78 19.77 -17.41
CA GLY A 17 4.56 20.65 -16.27
C GLY A 17 5.38 20.09 -15.11
N ALA A 18 6.60 20.59 -14.95
CA ALA A 18 7.38 20.40 -13.74
C ALA A 18 6.51 20.86 -12.57
N HIS A 19 5.93 19.92 -11.84
CA HIS A 19 5.28 20.21 -10.58
C HIS A 19 6.40 20.52 -9.60
N ALA A 20 6.81 21.79 -9.55
CA ALA A 20 7.62 22.28 -8.44
C ALA A 20 6.93 21.85 -7.14
N ALA A 21 7.72 21.31 -6.21
CA ALA A 21 7.23 20.86 -4.91
C ALA A 21 6.34 21.94 -4.29
N THR A 22 5.04 21.68 -4.21
CA THR A 22 4.14 22.60 -3.51
C THR A 22 4.44 22.43 -2.02
N ALA A 23 4.64 23.54 -1.30
CA ALA A 23 4.97 23.49 0.12
C ALA A 23 4.00 22.56 0.87
N GLY A 24 4.54 21.56 1.57
CA GLY A 24 3.76 20.55 2.30
C GLY A 24 3.39 19.29 1.51
N THR A 25 3.73 19.19 0.23
CA THR A 25 3.55 17.96 -0.57
C THR A 25 4.88 17.30 -0.90
N ILE A 26 4.85 15.99 -1.19
CA ILE A 26 6.01 15.25 -1.69
C ILE A 26 5.69 14.56 -3.01
N THR A 27 6.63 14.58 -3.94
CA THR A 27 6.59 13.77 -5.17
C THR A 27 7.71 12.75 -5.13
N TYR A 28 7.38 11.48 -5.40
CA TYR A 28 8.38 10.44 -5.56
C TYR A 28 8.15 9.55 -6.77
N ASP A 29 9.22 9.00 -7.32
CA ASP A 29 9.13 8.03 -8.40
C ASP A 29 9.18 6.60 -7.88
N ASP A 30 8.28 5.77 -8.40
CA ASP A 30 8.34 4.31 -8.31
C ASP A 30 8.57 3.73 -9.72
N TYR A 31 9.30 2.60 -9.78
CA TYR A 31 9.65 1.96 -11.06
C TYR A 31 8.49 1.17 -11.66
N THR A 32 7.44 0.93 -10.87
CA THR A 32 6.23 0.22 -11.30
C THR A 32 4.99 0.95 -10.83
N GLY A 33 3.98 0.96 -11.70
CA GLY A 33 2.61 1.30 -11.34
C GLY A 33 1.82 0.07 -10.89
N VAL A 34 0.49 0.21 -10.89
CA VAL A 34 -0.46 -0.83 -10.50
C VAL A 34 -0.57 -1.87 -11.61
N LYS A 35 -0.28 -3.14 -11.33
CA LYS A 35 -0.21 -4.20 -12.34
C LYS A 35 -1.33 -5.23 -12.25
N THR A 36 -1.88 -5.45 -11.08
CA THR A 36 -2.84 -6.53 -10.82
C THR A 36 -4.18 -6.04 -10.31
N GLY A 37 -4.44 -4.74 -10.38
CA GLY A 37 -5.68 -4.17 -9.86
C GLY A 37 -5.77 -4.33 -8.35
N TRP A 38 -4.69 -4.03 -7.64
CA TRP A 38 -4.62 -4.00 -6.17
C TRP A 38 -4.80 -5.34 -5.46
N GLN A 39 -4.57 -6.46 -6.15
CA GLN A 39 -4.59 -7.76 -5.50
C GLN A 39 -3.55 -7.81 -4.38
N MET A 40 -4.00 -8.06 -3.15
CA MET A 40 -3.17 -7.96 -1.96
C MET A 40 -1.98 -8.94 -1.94
N ALA A 41 -2.06 -10.03 -2.70
CA ALA A 41 -0.97 -11.00 -2.84
C ALA A 41 0.17 -10.55 -3.77
N SER A 42 0.05 -9.40 -4.45
CA SER A 42 1.01 -8.91 -5.44
C SER A 42 1.86 -7.72 -4.93
N ASP A 43 2.75 -7.24 -5.80
CA ASP A 43 3.55 -6.03 -5.56
C ASP A 43 2.72 -4.74 -5.42
N ASP A 44 1.45 -4.75 -5.86
CA ASP A 44 0.53 -3.61 -5.69
C ASP A 44 0.31 -3.30 -4.20
N ALA A 45 0.31 -4.32 -3.32
CA ALA A 45 0.17 -4.13 -1.88
C ALA A 45 1.36 -3.34 -1.29
N TYR A 46 2.55 -3.57 -1.82
CA TYR A 46 3.75 -2.82 -1.41
C TYR A 46 3.69 -1.37 -1.89
N LEU A 47 3.09 -1.12 -3.06
CA LEU A 47 2.86 0.24 -3.54
C LEU A 47 1.89 1.00 -2.62
N GLY A 48 0.76 0.38 -2.25
CA GLY A 48 -0.22 0.98 -1.33
C GLY A 48 0.33 1.23 0.08
N SER A 49 1.21 0.35 0.57
CA SER A 49 1.91 0.52 1.85
C SER A 49 2.95 1.64 1.79
N ARG A 50 3.78 1.70 0.73
CA ARG A 50 4.76 2.80 0.55
C ARG A 50 4.09 4.17 0.39
N ALA A 51 2.93 4.22 -0.27
CA ALA A 51 2.13 5.42 -0.39
C ALA A 51 1.51 5.88 0.95
N GLY A 52 1.61 5.06 2.00
CA GLY A 52 1.04 5.35 3.32
C GLY A 52 -0.49 5.25 3.36
N CYS A 53 -1.11 4.55 2.41
CA CYS A 53 -2.52 4.18 2.51
C CYS A 53 -2.65 2.93 3.38
N PHE A 54 -1.88 1.88 3.07
CA PHE A 54 -2.10 0.55 3.65
C PHE A 54 -1.37 0.39 4.98
N GLU A 55 -2.05 -0.20 5.96
CA GLU A 55 -1.46 -0.58 7.26
C GLU A 55 -1.78 -2.04 7.58
N SER A 56 -0.85 -2.71 8.25
CA SER A 56 -0.99 -4.11 8.71
C SER A 56 -1.15 -4.17 10.22
N LEU A 57 -1.48 -5.35 10.76
CA LEU A 57 -1.65 -5.54 12.21
C LEU A 57 -0.36 -5.26 12.98
N VAL A 58 0.79 -5.61 12.41
CA VAL A 58 2.12 -5.38 12.97
C VAL A 58 2.89 -4.43 12.04
N ARG A 59 3.82 -3.67 12.60
CA ARG A 59 4.80 -2.85 11.86
C ARG A 59 6.19 -3.43 12.04
N VAL A 60 7.04 -3.24 11.03
CA VAL A 60 8.47 -3.52 11.11
C VAL A 60 9.19 -2.18 11.23
N GLY A 61 9.86 -1.97 12.36
CA GLY A 61 10.66 -0.78 12.65
C GLY A 61 11.90 -0.69 11.76
N TYR A 62 12.57 0.45 11.79
CA TYR A 62 13.78 0.69 10.99
C TYR A 62 14.96 -0.21 11.36
N ASP A 63 14.99 -0.69 12.60
CA ASP A 63 15.96 -1.65 13.14
C ASP A 63 15.50 -3.12 12.99
N ALA A 64 14.47 -3.35 12.17
CA ALA A 64 13.81 -4.64 11.96
C ALA A 64 13.11 -5.22 13.19
N THR A 65 12.88 -4.42 14.24
CA THR A 65 12.05 -4.84 15.37
C THR A 65 10.57 -4.85 14.99
N LEU A 66 9.77 -5.67 15.69
CA LEU A 66 8.33 -5.72 15.50
C LEU A 66 7.66 -4.71 16.43
N GLU A 67 6.83 -3.84 15.86
CA GLU A 67 6.13 -2.76 16.55
C GLU A 67 4.61 -2.90 16.41
N PRO A 68 3.81 -2.38 17.37
CA PRO A 68 2.36 -2.29 17.24
C PRO A 68 1.91 -1.52 15.98
N GLY A 69 1.19 -2.21 15.08
CA GLY A 69 0.51 -1.62 13.93
C GLY A 69 -0.93 -1.31 14.26
N LEU A 70 -1.87 -1.83 13.45
CA LEU A 70 -3.30 -1.80 13.77
C LEU A 70 -3.68 -2.64 14.99
N ALA A 71 -2.85 -3.63 15.34
CA ALA A 71 -2.91 -4.33 16.61
C ALA A 71 -2.02 -3.62 17.66
N GLU A 72 -2.54 -3.41 18.86
CA GLU A 72 -1.79 -2.86 19.99
C GLU A 72 -0.87 -3.89 20.66
N SER A 73 -1.22 -5.17 20.56
CA SER A 73 -0.42 -6.29 21.07
C SER A 73 -0.79 -7.60 20.37
N TRP A 74 0.06 -8.62 20.52
CA TRP A 74 -0.23 -9.98 20.09
C TRP A 74 0.34 -10.99 21.08
N THR A 75 -0.26 -12.18 21.16
CA THR A 75 0.15 -13.23 22.10
C THR A 75 -0.06 -14.60 21.47
N GLN A 76 0.89 -15.51 21.68
CA GLN A 76 0.75 -16.91 21.29
C GLN A 76 0.01 -17.66 22.40
N THR A 77 -1.27 -17.97 22.19
CA THR A 77 -2.11 -18.64 23.19
C THR A 77 -2.04 -20.16 23.12
N ALA A 78 -1.55 -20.72 22.00
CA ALA A 78 -1.20 -22.12 21.86
C ALA A 78 -0.09 -22.29 20.79
N PRO A 79 0.57 -23.47 20.66
CA PRO A 79 1.67 -23.65 19.72
C PRO A 79 1.37 -23.22 18.28
N LYS A 80 0.12 -23.35 17.84
CA LYS A 80 -0.34 -22.97 16.49
C LYS A 80 -1.28 -21.76 16.48
N VAL A 81 -1.54 -21.11 17.61
CA VAL A 81 -2.59 -20.08 17.72
C VAL A 81 -1.99 -18.77 18.24
N TRP A 82 -2.26 -17.70 17.51
CA TRP A 82 -1.93 -16.33 17.89
C TRP A 82 -3.18 -15.47 17.92
N GLU A 83 -3.23 -14.58 18.91
CA GLU A 83 -4.27 -13.56 19.05
C GLU A 83 -3.64 -12.18 18.87
N PHE A 84 -4.23 -11.37 18.00
CA PHE A 84 -3.84 -9.99 17.74
C PHE A 84 -4.96 -9.08 18.26
N LYS A 85 -4.64 -8.26 19.26
CA LYS A 85 -5.59 -7.32 19.86
C LYS A 85 -5.57 -6.00 19.10
N LEU A 86 -6.70 -5.65 18.49
CA LEU A 86 -6.88 -4.45 17.69
C LEU A 86 -6.96 -3.19 18.55
N ARG A 87 -6.48 -2.08 17.98
CA ARG A 87 -6.70 -0.76 18.56
C ARG A 87 -8.17 -0.38 18.53
N LYS A 88 -8.64 0.23 19.61
CA LYS A 88 -10.01 0.77 19.69
C LYS A 88 -10.11 2.11 18.98
N GLY A 89 -11.25 2.35 18.34
CA GLY A 89 -11.60 3.65 17.75
C GLY A 89 -10.94 3.95 16.40
N VAL A 90 -10.16 3.02 15.83
CA VAL A 90 -9.63 3.17 14.47
C VAL A 90 -10.77 3.03 13.46
N LYS A 91 -10.76 3.88 12.43
CA LYS A 91 -11.71 3.84 11.32
C LYS A 91 -10.97 3.74 10.00
N PHE A 92 -11.59 3.09 9.04
CA PHE A 92 -11.22 3.21 7.65
C PHE A 92 -11.55 4.61 7.13
N GLN A 93 -10.93 5.01 6.02
CA GLN A 93 -11.08 6.33 5.41
C GLN A 93 -12.52 6.62 4.93
N ASN A 94 -13.36 5.60 4.76
CA ASN A 94 -14.79 5.68 4.43
C ASN A 94 -15.70 5.77 5.68
N GLY A 95 -15.12 5.75 6.89
CA GLY A 95 -15.83 5.87 8.15
C GLY A 95 -16.25 4.55 8.80
N GLU A 96 -16.13 3.42 8.11
CA GLU A 96 -16.36 2.09 8.71
C GLU A 96 -15.38 1.85 9.87
N PRO A 97 -15.81 1.23 10.98
CA PRO A 97 -14.91 0.91 12.09
C PRO A 97 -13.96 -0.24 11.71
N LEU A 98 -12.71 -0.14 12.14
CA LEU A 98 -11.82 -1.29 12.17
C LEU A 98 -12.19 -2.17 13.37
N ASN A 99 -12.65 -3.39 13.09
CA ASN A 99 -12.93 -4.43 14.08
C ASN A 99 -12.37 -5.79 13.61
N ALA A 100 -12.47 -6.80 14.48
CA ALA A 100 -11.96 -8.14 14.21
C ALA A 100 -12.58 -8.75 12.94
N ALA A 101 -13.89 -8.57 12.74
CA ALA A 101 -14.58 -9.05 11.54
C ALA A 101 -14.03 -8.43 10.24
N ALA A 102 -13.72 -7.13 10.23
CA ALA A 102 -13.13 -6.45 9.09
C ALA A 102 -11.71 -6.97 8.79
N ALA A 103 -10.89 -7.15 9.83
CA ALA A 103 -9.55 -7.72 9.66
C ALA A 103 -9.59 -9.17 9.16
N VAL A 104 -10.49 -9.99 9.70
CA VAL A 104 -10.73 -11.37 9.22
C VAL A 104 -11.18 -11.38 7.77
N ASN A 105 -12.05 -10.43 7.36
CA ASN A 105 -12.47 -10.31 5.96
C ASN A 105 -11.29 -10.05 5.02
N ALA A 106 -10.44 -9.07 5.34
CA ALA A 106 -9.26 -8.75 4.53
C ALA A 106 -8.29 -9.94 4.40
N LEU A 107 -7.96 -10.59 5.52
CA LEU A 107 -7.04 -11.73 5.55
C LEU A 107 -7.63 -12.98 4.88
N THR A 108 -8.94 -13.18 4.98
CA THR A 108 -9.61 -14.28 4.27
C THR A 108 -9.62 -14.06 2.76
N ASN A 109 -9.81 -12.82 2.30
CA ASN A 109 -9.67 -12.48 0.88
C ASN A 109 -8.25 -12.76 0.37
N LEU A 110 -7.22 -12.43 1.17
CA LEU A 110 -5.83 -12.75 0.85
C LEU A 110 -5.58 -14.25 0.70
N LEU A 111 -6.15 -15.08 1.60
CA LEU A 111 -6.03 -16.55 1.51
C LEU A 111 -6.71 -17.14 0.27
N LYS A 112 -7.71 -16.45 -0.27
CA LYS A 112 -8.45 -16.85 -1.49
C LYS A 112 -7.81 -16.34 -2.78
N ALA A 113 -6.72 -15.57 -2.69
CA ALA A 113 -6.05 -15.05 -3.88
C ALA A 113 -5.60 -16.21 -4.80
N PRO A 114 -5.84 -16.12 -6.13
CA PRO A 114 -5.45 -17.18 -7.07
C PRO A 114 -3.96 -17.51 -7.04
N VAL A 115 -3.14 -16.48 -6.81
CA VAL A 115 -1.70 -16.62 -6.54
C VAL A 115 -1.50 -16.37 -5.05
N PRO A 116 -1.15 -17.40 -4.25
CA PRO A 116 -1.03 -17.24 -2.81
C PRO A 116 0.12 -16.30 -2.41
N ALA A 117 -0.12 -15.43 -1.43
CA ALA A 117 0.91 -14.55 -0.90
C ALA A 117 1.96 -15.35 -0.11
N ARG A 118 3.24 -15.01 -0.31
CA ARG A 118 4.35 -15.71 0.36
C ARG A 118 4.28 -15.63 1.89
N ALA A 119 3.88 -14.48 2.43
CA ALA A 119 3.81 -14.23 3.86
C ALA A 119 2.58 -14.84 4.55
N PHE A 120 1.49 -15.07 3.80
CA PHE A 120 0.20 -15.47 4.36
C PHE A 120 -0.60 -16.26 3.30
N SER A 121 -0.58 -17.59 3.40
CA SER A 121 -1.20 -18.48 2.41
C SER A 121 -1.86 -19.69 3.05
N PRO A 122 -2.73 -20.42 2.32
CA PRO A 122 -3.33 -21.66 2.81
C PRO A 122 -2.34 -22.77 3.18
N LYS A 123 -1.07 -22.67 2.75
CA LYS A 123 0.00 -23.60 3.17
C LYS A 123 0.54 -23.29 4.57
N LEU A 124 0.34 -22.07 5.05
CA LEU A 124 0.84 -21.58 6.33
C LEU A 124 -0.27 -21.41 7.36
N ILE A 125 -1.46 -21.02 6.91
CA ILE A 125 -2.58 -20.61 7.75
C ILE A 125 -3.72 -21.61 7.61
N ALA A 126 -4.15 -22.16 8.75
CA ALA A 126 -5.28 -23.07 8.86
C ALA A 126 -6.61 -22.30 8.96
N ALA A 127 -6.64 -21.23 9.76
CA ALA A 127 -7.86 -20.46 10.01
C ALA A 127 -7.56 -19.02 10.45
N VAL A 128 -8.52 -18.14 10.22
CA VAL A 128 -8.55 -16.75 10.66
C VAL A 128 -9.94 -16.47 11.19
N ASP A 129 -10.06 -16.18 12.47
CA ASP A 129 -11.34 -16.03 13.17
C ASP A 129 -11.37 -14.70 13.94
N ALA A 130 -12.57 -14.17 14.13
CA ALA A 130 -12.81 -13.10 15.08
C ALA A 130 -13.15 -13.73 16.44
N ASP A 131 -12.55 -13.22 17.51
CA ASP A 131 -12.98 -13.48 18.88
C ASP A 131 -13.46 -12.15 19.49
N GLY A 132 -14.78 -12.00 19.57
CA GLY A 132 -15.39 -10.71 19.86
C GLY A 132 -15.08 -9.63 18.81
N ASP A 133 -15.06 -8.37 19.24
CA ASP A 133 -14.91 -7.22 18.35
C ASP A 133 -13.46 -6.78 18.13
N ASP A 134 -12.54 -7.13 19.02
CA ASP A 134 -11.17 -6.59 19.02
C ASP A 134 -10.06 -7.65 18.99
N ILE A 135 -10.36 -8.95 18.93
CA ILE A 135 -9.35 -10.00 18.77
C ILE A 135 -9.44 -10.67 17.41
N VAL A 136 -8.33 -10.63 16.66
CA VAL A 136 -8.14 -11.45 15.47
C VAL A 136 -7.31 -12.67 15.86
N LYS A 137 -7.92 -13.84 15.80
CA LYS A 137 -7.27 -15.12 16.09
C LYS A 137 -6.81 -15.78 14.80
N ILE A 138 -5.54 -16.16 14.73
CA ILE A 138 -4.95 -16.81 13.56
C ILE A 138 -4.38 -18.16 14.00
N THR A 139 -4.82 -19.22 13.33
CA THR A 139 -4.32 -20.58 13.53
C THR A 139 -3.43 -20.97 12.36
N THR A 140 -2.19 -21.36 12.64
CA THR A 140 -1.22 -21.83 11.64
C THR A 140 -1.34 -23.34 11.41
N ILE A 141 -0.92 -23.82 10.24
CA ILE A 141 -0.88 -25.26 9.92
C ILE A 141 0.14 -25.98 10.80
N GLU A 142 1.32 -25.38 11.00
CA GLU A 142 2.37 -25.85 11.90
C GLU A 142 2.78 -24.77 12.90
N PRO A 143 3.37 -25.10 14.07
CA PRO A 143 3.79 -24.11 15.04
C PRO A 143 4.75 -23.11 14.39
N SER A 144 4.45 -21.81 14.49
CA SER A 144 5.25 -20.76 13.84
C SER A 144 5.38 -19.56 14.75
N VAL A 145 6.62 -19.25 15.11
CA VAL A 145 6.98 -18.02 15.84
C VAL A 145 7.11 -16.81 14.91
N LEU A 146 7.07 -17.04 13.59
CA LEU A 146 7.26 -16.00 12.57
C LEU A 146 5.98 -15.24 12.25
N LEU A 147 4.82 -15.70 12.72
CA LEU A 147 3.53 -15.13 12.34
C LEU A 147 3.42 -13.63 12.65
N PRO A 148 3.86 -13.10 13.80
CA PRO A 148 3.86 -11.65 14.02
C PRO A 148 4.67 -10.87 13.00
N ALA A 149 5.82 -11.39 12.57
CA ALA A 149 6.65 -10.77 11.54
C ALA A 149 5.95 -10.81 10.16
N GLN A 150 5.28 -11.92 9.85
CA GLN A 150 4.47 -12.06 8.64
C GLN A 150 3.31 -11.08 8.60
N MET A 151 2.72 -10.77 9.76
CA MET A 151 1.68 -9.74 9.91
C MET A 151 2.19 -8.31 9.76
N GLY A 152 3.50 -8.11 9.61
CA GLY A 152 4.12 -6.87 9.18
C GLY A 152 4.28 -6.73 7.66
N SER A 153 3.96 -7.78 6.89
CA SER A 153 4.06 -7.73 5.43
C SER A 153 2.98 -6.81 4.84
N PRO A 154 3.30 -6.00 3.81
CA PRO A 154 2.31 -5.22 3.07
C PRO A 154 1.18 -6.05 2.47
N ALA A 155 1.43 -7.32 2.13
CA ALA A 155 0.39 -8.21 1.62
C ALA A 155 -0.73 -8.47 2.65
N THR A 156 -0.41 -8.36 3.94
CA THR A 156 -1.35 -8.58 5.05
C THR A 156 -2.05 -7.31 5.54
N SER A 157 -1.92 -6.21 4.80
CA SER A 157 -2.59 -4.97 5.16
C SER A 157 -4.11 -5.10 5.14
N ILE A 158 -4.76 -4.36 6.02
CA ILE A 158 -6.20 -4.45 6.24
C ILE A 158 -6.90 -3.31 5.50
N LEU A 159 -7.70 -3.67 4.50
CA LEU A 159 -8.63 -2.75 3.84
C LEU A 159 -10.05 -2.98 4.37
N ALA A 160 -10.92 -1.97 4.26
CA ALA A 160 -12.32 -2.08 4.63
C ALA A 160 -13.00 -3.22 3.84
N PRO A 161 -14.00 -3.90 4.42
CA PRO A 161 -14.75 -4.95 3.69
C PRO A 161 -15.30 -4.47 2.34
N SER A 162 -15.69 -3.20 2.24
CA SER A 162 -16.19 -2.59 1.01
C SER A 162 -15.17 -2.54 -0.14
N ALA A 163 -13.87 -2.72 0.16
CA ALA A 163 -12.80 -2.78 -0.84
C ALA A 163 -12.89 -4.02 -1.72
N TYR A 164 -13.52 -5.10 -1.23
CA TYR A 164 -13.55 -6.39 -1.90
C TYR A 164 -14.92 -6.63 -2.54
N LYS A 165 -14.99 -6.60 -3.88
CA LYS A 165 -16.24 -6.82 -4.65
C LYS A 165 -15.97 -7.64 -5.89
N ASP A 166 -16.66 -8.76 -6.05
CA ASP A 166 -16.59 -9.63 -7.24
C ASP A 166 -15.15 -10.01 -7.65
N GLY A 167 -14.30 -10.29 -6.66
CA GLY A 167 -12.88 -10.63 -6.87
C GLY A 167 -11.96 -9.45 -7.20
N LYS A 168 -12.50 -8.22 -7.26
CA LYS A 168 -11.74 -6.98 -7.41
C LYS A 168 -11.42 -6.38 -6.06
N VAL A 169 -10.31 -5.63 -6.01
CA VAL A 169 -9.87 -4.88 -4.84
C VAL A 169 -9.84 -3.40 -5.20
N ASP A 170 -10.50 -2.56 -4.40
CA ASP A 170 -10.47 -1.11 -4.52
C ASP A 170 -10.02 -0.46 -3.20
N PRO A 171 -8.77 0.04 -3.13
CA PRO A 171 -8.26 0.68 -1.93
C PRO A 171 -8.75 2.12 -1.73
N ILE A 172 -9.36 2.75 -2.74
CA ILE A 172 -9.67 4.18 -2.69
C ILE A 172 -10.71 4.44 -1.59
N GLY A 173 -10.29 5.16 -0.55
CA GLY A 173 -11.11 5.45 0.62
C GLY A 173 -11.32 4.27 1.56
N THR A 174 -10.68 3.12 1.35
CA THR A 174 -10.90 1.92 2.19
C THR A 174 -9.70 1.57 3.07
N CYS A 175 -8.64 2.38 3.06
CA CYS A 175 -7.47 2.17 3.91
C CYS A 175 -7.64 2.78 5.32
N THR A 176 -6.68 2.59 6.22
CA THR A 176 -6.60 3.25 7.54
C THR A 176 -5.46 4.25 7.68
N GLY A 177 -4.51 4.24 6.75
CA GLY A 177 -3.23 4.93 6.88
C GLY A 177 -3.28 6.46 6.81
N PRO A 178 -2.11 7.10 7.00
CA PRO A 178 -1.96 8.56 7.04
C PRO A 178 -2.29 9.27 5.71
N PHE A 179 -2.32 8.57 4.58
CA PHE A 179 -2.65 9.19 3.29
C PHE A 179 -3.81 8.47 2.60
N LYS A 180 -4.71 9.24 1.99
CA LYS A 180 -5.82 8.74 1.16
C LYS A 180 -5.40 8.81 -0.30
N ILE A 181 -5.60 7.73 -1.04
CA ILE A 181 -5.48 7.73 -2.50
C ILE A 181 -6.67 8.49 -3.08
N THR A 182 -6.41 9.52 -3.89
CA THR A 182 -7.46 10.33 -4.53
C THR A 182 -7.63 10.00 -6.00
N LYS A 183 -6.54 9.58 -6.66
CA LYS A 183 -6.54 9.24 -8.09
C LYS A 183 -5.43 8.25 -8.41
N VAL A 184 -5.69 7.37 -9.36
CA VAL A 184 -4.72 6.42 -9.89
C VAL A 184 -4.87 6.37 -11.40
N ASP A 185 -3.78 6.67 -12.11
CA ASP A 185 -3.54 6.16 -13.45
C ASP A 185 -2.55 5.01 -13.32
N ALA A 186 -3.01 3.78 -13.58
CA ALA A 186 -2.27 2.56 -13.28
C ALA A 186 -0.85 2.52 -13.86
N ASN A 187 -0.57 3.25 -14.95
CA ASN A 187 0.74 3.26 -15.60
C ASN A 187 1.47 4.59 -15.53
N GLN A 188 0.85 5.65 -15.02
CA GLN A 188 1.46 6.98 -15.00
C GLN A 188 1.67 7.53 -13.59
N TYR A 189 0.65 7.50 -12.72
CA TYR A 189 0.76 8.14 -11.41
C TYR A 189 -0.31 7.72 -10.40
N MET A 190 -0.06 8.10 -9.15
CA MET A 190 -1.03 8.10 -8.04
C MET A 190 -0.99 9.44 -7.32
N GLU A 191 -2.15 9.97 -6.97
CA GLU A 191 -2.29 11.18 -6.16
C GLU A 191 -2.78 10.84 -4.75
N LEU A 192 -2.23 11.56 -3.77
CA LEU A 192 -2.43 11.34 -2.35
C LEU A 192 -2.82 12.65 -1.66
N THR A 193 -3.74 12.56 -0.71
CA THR A 193 -4.04 13.65 0.24
C THR A 193 -3.87 13.15 1.67
N ALA A 194 -3.54 14.03 2.60
CA ALA A 194 -3.47 13.72 4.01
C ALA A 194 -4.82 13.18 4.54
N ASN A 195 -4.75 12.14 5.36
CA ASN A 195 -5.87 11.69 6.18
C ASN A 195 -5.87 12.47 7.49
N HIS A 196 -6.65 13.55 7.56
CA HIS A 196 -6.71 14.39 8.78
C HIS A 196 -7.29 13.64 9.99
N ASP A 197 -8.07 12.58 9.75
CA ASP A 197 -8.65 11.73 10.79
C ASP A 197 -7.77 10.52 11.13
N TYR A 198 -6.48 10.53 10.73
CA TYR A 198 -5.57 9.41 10.97
C TYR A 198 -5.40 9.15 12.48
N TRP A 199 -5.58 7.88 12.86
CA TRP A 199 -5.64 7.46 14.25
C TRP A 199 -4.35 7.72 15.05
N ALA A 200 -3.20 7.76 14.38
CA ALA A 200 -1.90 8.01 15.01
C ALA A 200 -1.46 9.49 14.96
N GLY A 201 -2.37 10.41 14.60
CA GLY A 201 -2.14 11.85 14.57
C GLY A 201 -2.00 12.40 13.15
N MET A 202 -2.34 13.69 12.98
CA MET A 202 -2.41 14.33 11.67
C MET A 202 -1.06 14.27 10.93
N PRO A 203 -1.04 13.85 9.65
CA PRO A 203 0.16 13.89 8.82
C PRO A 203 0.70 15.33 8.69
N LYS A 204 2.03 15.47 8.74
CA LYS A 204 2.69 16.78 8.53
C LYS A 204 2.67 17.25 7.07
N LEU A 205 2.58 16.30 6.15
CA LEU A 205 2.44 16.57 4.72
C LEU A 205 0.95 16.65 4.40
N SER A 206 0.55 17.60 3.55
CA SER A 206 -0.82 17.74 3.05
C SER A 206 -1.18 16.68 2.02
N GLY A 207 -0.20 15.98 1.44
CA GLY A 207 -0.39 14.95 0.44
C GLY A 207 0.84 14.76 -0.43
N GLY A 208 0.63 14.26 -1.63
CA GLY A 208 1.72 14.02 -2.55
C GLY A 208 1.32 13.34 -3.84
N ARG A 209 2.34 12.99 -4.62
CA ARG A 209 2.20 12.28 -5.89
C ARG A 209 3.25 11.19 -6.00
N VAL A 210 2.83 10.05 -6.53
CA VAL A 210 3.73 8.99 -6.98
C VAL A 210 3.74 9.01 -8.50
N ASN A 211 4.90 9.13 -9.12
CA ASN A 211 5.03 8.92 -10.56
C ASN A 211 5.48 7.49 -10.83
N PHE A 212 4.94 6.87 -11.87
CA PHE A 212 5.35 5.54 -12.32
C PHE A 212 6.27 5.66 -13.52
N ILE A 213 7.57 5.54 -13.27
CA ILE A 213 8.62 5.79 -14.27
C ILE A 213 9.43 4.50 -14.42
N PRO A 214 9.14 3.64 -15.42
CA PRO A 214 9.89 2.39 -15.60
C PRO A 214 11.36 2.59 -15.93
N ASP A 215 11.68 3.63 -16.72
CA ASP A 215 13.03 3.91 -17.16
C ASP A 215 13.92 4.44 -16.03
N ALA A 216 15.04 3.77 -15.79
CA ALA A 216 15.91 4.04 -14.65
C ALA A 216 16.73 5.33 -14.81
N ASP A 217 17.11 5.68 -16.04
CA ASP A 217 17.89 6.90 -16.33
C ASP A 217 17.02 8.16 -16.22
N THR A 218 15.75 8.05 -16.58
CA THR A 218 14.74 9.10 -16.36
C THR A 218 14.58 9.38 -14.87
N ARG A 219 14.37 8.34 -14.05
CA ARG A 219 14.30 8.46 -12.58
C ARG A 219 15.56 9.10 -12.00
N ALA A 220 16.74 8.68 -12.45
CA ALA A 220 18.02 9.26 -12.02
C ALA A 220 18.15 10.74 -12.39
N THR A 221 17.61 11.13 -13.55
CA THR A 221 17.61 12.52 -14.00
C THR A 221 16.65 13.38 -13.18
N GLN A 222 15.43 12.89 -12.90
CA GLN A 222 14.41 13.60 -12.13
C GLN A 222 14.82 13.88 -10.68
N ILE A 223 15.48 12.92 -10.01
CA ILE A 223 15.99 13.15 -8.66
C ILE A 223 17.18 14.12 -8.65
N ARG A 224 18.09 14.06 -9.64
CA ARG A 224 19.23 14.99 -9.76
C ARG A 224 18.81 16.41 -10.08
N SER A 225 17.77 16.60 -10.90
CA SER A 225 17.23 17.92 -11.23
C SER A 225 16.41 18.52 -10.08
N GLY A 226 16.06 17.72 -9.06
CA GLY A 226 15.16 18.12 -7.97
C GLY A 226 13.69 18.15 -8.36
N GLU A 227 13.32 17.58 -9.52
CA GLU A 227 11.93 17.44 -9.97
C GLU A 227 11.12 16.56 -9.00
N VAL A 228 11.76 15.55 -8.42
CA VAL A 228 11.20 14.70 -7.37
C VAL A 228 12.06 14.72 -6.12
N GLN A 229 11.47 14.38 -4.98
CA GLN A 229 12.17 14.39 -3.68
C GLN A 229 12.70 13.01 -3.29
N ILE A 230 12.10 11.94 -3.82
CA ILE A 230 12.50 10.55 -3.59
C ILE A 230 12.41 9.82 -4.94
N SER A 231 13.34 8.93 -5.21
CA SER A 231 13.27 8.06 -6.38
C SER A 231 13.75 6.66 -6.05
N ARG A 232 12.98 5.64 -6.42
CA ARG A 232 13.31 4.24 -6.13
C ARG A 232 14.14 3.62 -7.24
N MET A 233 14.97 2.64 -6.87
CA MET A 233 15.74 1.81 -7.81
C MET A 233 16.59 2.66 -8.78
N ILE A 234 17.31 3.65 -8.24
CA ILE A 234 18.30 4.41 -9.00
C ILE A 234 19.45 3.47 -9.39
N PRO A 235 19.88 3.45 -10.67
CA PRO A 235 20.92 2.55 -11.11
C PRO A 235 22.27 2.90 -10.46
N PRO A 236 23.09 1.90 -10.09
CA PRO A 236 24.29 2.12 -9.30
C PRO A 236 25.40 2.88 -10.04
N TRP A 237 25.32 3.03 -11.37
CA TRP A 237 26.29 3.77 -12.18
C TRP A 237 25.93 5.25 -12.38
N THR A 238 24.85 5.73 -11.75
CA THR A 238 24.38 7.12 -11.88
C THR A 238 24.68 8.02 -10.67
N VAL A 239 25.32 7.45 -9.65
CA VAL A 239 25.82 8.11 -8.42
C VAL A 239 27.33 8.18 -8.40
#